data_AF-A0A538IVF5-F1
#
_entry.id   AF-A0A538IVF5-F1
#
_cell.length_a   1.000
_cell.length_b   1.000
_cell.length_c   1.000
_cell.angle_alpha   90.00
_cell.angle_beta   90.00
_cell.angle_gamma   90.00
#
_symmetry.space_group_name_H-M   'P 1'
#
loop_
_entity.id
_entity.type
_entity.pdbx_description
1 polymer ?
#
loop_
_entity_poly.entity_id
_entity_poly.type
_entity_poly.pdbx_seq_one_letter_code
_entity_poly.pdbx_strand_id
1 'polypeptide(L)' 'MTSGFPRMVALGYGKFVRADRVYAVVPIEAGERGDGRRTYVHVEGMGEPMVASRSERAILA' A
#
# COMPACT_ATOMS: atom_id res chain seq x y z
N MET A 1 -16.19 7.83 -18.77
CA MET A 1 -14.77 7.57 -19.04
C MET A 1 -13.98 8.20 -17.89
N THR A 2 -13.65 7.43 -16.86
CA THR A 2 -12.86 7.96 -15.74
C THR A 2 -11.45 8.26 -16.27
N SER A 3 -11.05 9.53 -16.12
CA SER A 3 -9.73 10.13 -16.38
C SER A 3 -8.59 9.13 -16.68
N GLY A 4 -7.89 9.33 -17.80
CA GLY A 4 -6.83 8.47 -18.34
C GLY A 4 -5.52 8.41 -17.54
N PHE A 5 -5.53 8.79 -16.26
CA PHE A 5 -4.43 8.55 -15.35
C PHE A 5 -4.66 7.25 -14.57
N PRO A 6 -3.64 6.40 -14.40
CA PRO A 6 -3.74 5.22 -13.55
C PRO A 6 -4.21 5.62 -12.16
N ARG A 7 -5.19 4.89 -11.58
CA ARG A 7 -5.60 5.13 -10.20
C ARG A 7 -4.39 4.94 -9.29
N MET A 8 -4.02 5.97 -8.54
CA MET A 8 -2.95 5.94 -7.56
C MET A 8 -3.53 5.67 -6.17
N VAL A 9 -2.85 4.83 -5.40
CA VAL A 9 -3.22 4.51 -4.01
C VAL A 9 -2.16 5.10 -3.09
N ALA A 10 -2.61 5.93 -2.14
CA ALA A 10 -1.73 6.53 -1.14
C ALA A 10 -1.39 5.50 -0.06
N LEU A 11 -0.09 5.32 0.21
CA LEU A 11 0.44 4.45 1.27
C LEU A 11 0.78 5.22 2.56
N GLY A 12 0.70 6.55 2.51
CA GLY A 12 1.07 7.46 3.59
C GLY A 12 2.48 8.05 3.42
N TYR A 13 2.77 9.15 4.14
CA TYR A 13 4.05 9.88 4.06
C TYR A 13 4.49 10.22 2.62
N GLY A 14 3.55 10.61 1.76
CA GLY A 14 3.84 10.97 0.36
C GLY A 14 4.16 9.79 -0.56
N LYS A 15 4.02 8.54 -0.11
CA LYS A 15 4.22 7.35 -0.95
C LYS A 15 2.94 6.99 -1.69
N PHE A 16 3.07 6.67 -2.97
CA PHE A 16 1.97 6.25 -3.83
C PHE A 16 2.37 5.07 -4.69
N VAL A 17 1.41 4.19 -4.96
CA VAL A 17 1.57 3.06 -5.89
C VAL A 17 0.43 3.08 -6.91
N ARG A 18 0.68 2.51 -8.09
CA ARG A 18 -0.40 2.31 -9.04
C ARG A 18 -1.31 1.17 -8.55
N ALA A 19 -2.62 1.41 -8.55
CA ALA A 19 -3.60 0.44 -8.07
C ALA A 19 -3.55 -0.88 -8.86
N ASP A 20 -3.32 -0.79 -10.17
CA ASP A 20 -3.28 -1.95 -11.07
C ASP A 20 -2.01 -2.80 -10.94
N ARG A 21 -1.05 -2.39 -10.09
CA ARG A 21 0.18 -3.14 -9.80
C ARG A 21 0.26 -3.68 -8.39
N VAL A 22 -0.75 -3.46 -7.56
CA VAL A 22 -0.82 -4.02 -6.20
C VAL A 22 -1.46 -5.39 -6.27
N TYR A 23 -0.73 -6.44 -5.86
CA TYR A 23 -1.26 -7.82 -5.87
C TYR A 23 -1.59 -8.35 -4.47
N ALA A 24 -1.06 -7.75 -3.40
CA ALA A 24 -1.43 -8.09 -2.03
C ALA A 24 -1.27 -6.90 -1.07
N VAL A 25 -2.11 -6.92 -0.03
CA VAL A 25 -2.05 -6.01 1.12
C VAL A 25 -2.14 -6.86 2.39
N VAL A 26 -1.10 -6.82 3.21
CA VAL A 26 -0.96 -7.69 4.39
C VAL A 26 -0.81 -6.81 5.63
N PRO A 27 -1.76 -6.83 6.58
CA PRO A 27 -1.61 -6.11 7.85
C PRO A 27 -0.37 -6.58 8.61
N ILE A 28 0.34 -5.66 9.23
CA ILE A 28 1.48 -5.96 10.09
C ILE A 28 0.93 -6.35 11.48
N GLU A 29 1.44 -7.45 12.02
CA GLU A 29 1.09 -7.96 13.35
C GLU A 29 1.44 -6.97 14.46
N ALA A 30 0.62 -6.90 15.50
CA ALA A 30 0.74 -5.85 16.53
C ALA A 30 2.12 -5.81 17.20
N GLY A 31 2.75 -6.97 17.42
CA GLY A 31 4.10 -7.08 18.00
C GLY A 31 5.23 -6.61 17.07
N GLU A 32 4.98 -6.49 15.77
CA GLU A 32 5.94 -6.08 14.75
C GLU A 32 5.72 -4.64 14.25
N ARG A 33 4.68 -3.97 14.76
CA ARG A 33 4.36 -2.58 14.39
C ARG A 33 5.38 -1.63 15.00
N GLY A 34 6.33 -1.19 14.17
CA GLY A 34 7.09 0.04 14.41
C GLY A 34 6.23 1.29 14.19
N ASP A 35 6.83 2.47 14.42
CA ASP A 35 6.16 3.73 14.17
C ASP A 35 5.79 3.87 12.67
N GLY A 36 4.54 4.27 12.41
CA GLY A 36 4.03 4.40 11.05
C GLY A 36 4.00 3.11 10.20
N ARG A 37 4.14 1.92 10.79
CA ARG A 37 4.07 0.63 10.08
C ARG A 37 2.72 -0.03 10.35
N ARG A 38 1.90 -0.18 9.30
CA ARG A 38 0.56 -0.79 9.41
C ARG A 38 0.33 -1.92 8.43
N THR A 39 0.82 -1.79 7.20
CA THR A 39 0.51 -2.75 6.13
C THR A 39 1.71 -2.94 5.21
N TYR A 40 2.00 -4.19 4.84
CA TYR A 40 2.87 -4.53 3.72
C TYR A 40 2.06 -4.48 2.42
N VAL A 41 2.56 -3.74 1.44
CA VAL A 41 1.94 -3.57 0.12
C VAL A 41 2.85 -4.18 -0.91
N HIS A 42 2.37 -5.23 -1.55
CA HIS A 42 3.12 -5.97 -2.53
C HIS A 42 2.83 -5.44 -3.93
N VAL A 43 3.90 -4.99 -4.60
CA VAL A 43 3.82 -4.31 -5.90
C VAL A 43 4.58 -5.09 -6.96
N GLU A 44 3.99 -5.22 -8.14
CA GLU A 44 4.62 -5.84 -9.30
C GLU A 44 6.03 -5.25 -9.56
N GLY A 45 7.02 -6.13 -9.72
CA GLY A 45 8.41 -5.76 -10.01
C GLY A 45 9.25 -5.37 -8.79
N MET A 46 8.69 -5.40 -7.57
CA MET A 46 9.46 -5.16 -6.34
C MET A 46 9.73 -6.48 -5.60
N GLY A 47 11.00 -6.69 -5.20
CA GLY A 47 11.41 -7.88 -4.45
C GLY A 47 10.99 -7.88 -2.97
N GLU A 48 10.78 -6.71 -2.39
CA GLU A 48 10.31 -6.52 -1.03
C GLU A 48 9.00 -5.71 -1.01
N PRO A 49 8.10 -5.98 -0.05
CA PRO A 49 6.88 -5.19 0.07
C PRO A 49 7.17 -3.76 0.53
N MET A 50 6.40 -2.82 0.01
CA MET A 50 6.41 -1.46 0.52
C MET A 50 5.68 -1.40 1.86
N VAL A 51 6.28 -0.74 2.85
CA VAL A 51 5.60 -0.50 4.13
C VAL A 51 4.74 0.76 4.05
N ALA A 52 3.45 0.59 4.30
CA ALA A 52 2.46 1.63 4.39
C ALA A 52 2.11 1.96 5.84
N SER A 53 1.83 3.23 6.10
CA SER A 53 1.30 3.70 7.38
C SER A 53 -0.22 3.67 7.45
N ARG A 54 -0.88 3.41 6.32
CA ARG A 54 -2.32 3.18 6.25
C ARG A 54 -2.64 1.72 6.49
N SER A 55 -3.79 1.46 7.11
CA SER A 55 -4.33 0.10 7.24
C SER A 55 -4.75 -0.45 5.88
N GLU A 56 -4.87 -1.77 5.80
CA GLU A 56 -5.43 -2.48 4.64
C GLU A 56 -6.81 -1.95 4.26
N ARG A 57 -7.68 -1.70 5.25
CA ARG A 57 -9.01 -1.10 5.03
C ARG A 57 -8.93 0.27 4.38
N ALA A 58 -7.97 1.10 4.78
CA ALA A 58 -7.78 2.44 4.21
C ALA A 58 -7.14 2.42 2.81
N ILE A 59 -6.42 1.35 2.49
CA ILE A 59 -5.79 1.12 1.18
C ILE A 59 -6.81 0.58 0.17
N LEU A 60 -7.76 -0.24 0.62
CA LEU A 60 -8.76 -0.92 -0.22
C LEU A 60 -10.06 -0.13 -0.48
N ALA A 61 -10.22 1.04 0.16
CA ALA A 61 -11.36 1.95 -0.02
C ALA A 61 -11.25 2.74 -1.34
#